data_AF-A0A354AVS0-F1
#
_entry.id   AF-A0A354AVS0-F1
#
_cell.length_a   1.000
_cell.length_b   1.000
_cell.length_c   1.000
_cell.angle_alpha   90.00
_cell.angle_beta   90.00
_cell.angle_gamma   90.00
#
_symmetry.space_group_name_H-M   'P 1'
#
loop_
_entity.id
_entity.type
_entity.pdbx_description
1 polymer ?
#
loop_
_entity_poly.entity_id
_entity_poly.type
_entity_poly.pdbx_seq_one_letter_code
_entity_poly.pdbx_strand_id
1 'polypeptide(L)'
;MNDIIRKQIKDVIVPQSNEVIRRQASLPDSYDELPNAEHGDRIEKNPFFEKTRNKKAPLKNTNSTKNTGGHGVFIALLFVLIMVAGFFTLNYFASAKVEIEPTVLSANIDHDFTAKLLNEGGDTGLVFNRLPFVEEKLKEVPATIEKKLQIKASGKVKIFNEYSKDNQRLIKNTRLEDEKTHKIYRIDQSVVVPGMKVVNGKNVPGSVEALVYADAAGKEYNITEPADFTIPGFKGDPRYAKFKAMTIPGSQIVGGYNGVVNVPSDEAVKVAQDELK
;
A
#
# COMPACT_ATOMS: atom_id res chain seq x y z
N MET A 1 -2.38 -11.00 41.12
CA MET A 1 -2.38 -9.90 40.12
C MET A 1 -1.45 -10.29 38.99
N ASN A 2 -2.01 -10.40 37.78
CA ASN A 2 -1.39 -10.23 36.45
C ASN A 2 -1.51 -11.44 35.51
N ASP A 3 -2.75 -11.65 35.03
CA ASP A 3 -3.03 -12.35 33.77
C ASP A 3 -2.80 -11.39 32.60
N ILE A 4 -1.67 -11.53 31.91
CA ILE A 4 -1.42 -10.83 30.64
C ILE A 4 -1.66 -11.83 29.51
N ILE A 5 -2.81 -11.70 28.86
CA ILE A 5 -3.19 -12.46 27.66
C ILE A 5 -2.36 -11.97 26.47
N ARG A 6 -1.40 -12.78 26.00
CA ARG A 6 -0.71 -12.54 24.74
C ARG A 6 -1.64 -12.87 23.57
N LYS A 7 -2.01 -11.87 22.76
CA LYS A 7 -2.73 -12.09 21.49
C LYS A 7 -1.84 -12.86 20.52
N GLN A 8 -2.39 -13.91 19.90
CA GLN A 8 -1.74 -14.61 18.80
C GLN A 8 -1.65 -13.69 17.57
N ILE A 9 -0.45 -13.65 16.98
CA ILE A 9 -0.15 -12.98 15.73
C ILE A 9 -0.81 -13.82 14.63
N LYS A 10 -1.67 -13.20 13.82
CA LYS A 10 -2.23 -13.83 12.61
C LYS A 10 -1.29 -13.56 11.45
N ASP A 11 -0.85 -14.62 10.77
CA ASP A 11 -0.16 -14.51 9.50
C ASP A 11 -1.05 -13.82 8.47
N VAL A 12 -0.49 -12.80 7.82
CA VAL A 12 -1.10 -12.15 6.66
C VAL A 12 -0.67 -12.93 5.44
N ILE A 13 -1.60 -13.70 4.87
CA ILE A 13 -1.39 -14.35 3.57
C ILE A 13 -1.45 -13.25 2.50
N VAL A 14 -0.31 -12.97 1.89
CA VAL A 14 -0.22 -12.10 0.71
C VAL A 14 -0.82 -12.88 -0.47
N PRO A 15 -1.84 -12.35 -1.17
CA PRO A 15 -2.33 -13.01 -2.38
C PRO A 15 -1.25 -12.97 -3.46
N GLN A 16 -0.78 -14.15 -3.87
CA GLN A 16 0.00 -14.33 -5.08
C GLN A 16 -0.93 -14.25 -6.30
N SER A 17 -1.47 -13.07 -6.60
CA SER A 17 -2.10 -12.84 -7.91
C SER A 17 -1.10 -12.09 -8.78
N ASN A 18 -0.38 -12.86 -9.60
CA ASN A 18 0.53 -12.37 -10.62
C ASN A 18 -0.23 -11.88 -11.87
N GLU A 19 -1.32 -11.13 -11.68
CA GLU A 19 -2.05 -10.52 -12.79
C GLU A 19 -1.55 -9.10 -13.00
N VAL A 20 -0.58 -8.99 -13.91
CA VAL A 20 -0.23 -7.74 -14.58
C VAL A 20 -1.50 -7.22 -15.24
N ILE A 21 -2.07 -6.12 -14.73
CA ILE A 21 -3.10 -5.37 -15.44
C ILE A 21 -2.45 -4.80 -16.70
N ARG A 22 -2.49 -5.55 -17.80
CA ARG A 22 -2.15 -5.05 -19.13
C ARG A 22 -3.24 -4.08 -19.54
N ARG A 23 -2.93 -2.79 -19.53
CA ARG A 23 -3.69 -1.79 -20.30
C ARG A 23 -3.67 -2.28 -21.76
N GLN A 24 -4.83 -2.63 -22.32
CA GLN A 24 -4.94 -2.87 -23.75
C GLN A 24 -4.58 -1.56 -24.47
N ALA A 25 -3.51 -1.58 -25.24
CA ALA A 25 -3.26 -0.54 -26.22
C ALA A 25 -4.30 -0.73 -27.34
N SER A 26 -5.30 0.14 -27.41
CA SER A 26 -6.11 0.28 -28.61
C SER A 26 -5.21 0.83 -29.72
N LEU A 27 -4.88 -0.03 -30.68
CA LEU A 27 -4.31 0.39 -31.96
C LEU A 27 -5.27 1.39 -32.62
N PRO A 28 -4.79 2.53 -33.16
CA PRO A 28 -5.63 3.36 -34.00
C PRO A 28 -5.99 2.60 -35.27
N ASP A 29 -7.24 2.78 -35.70
CA ASP A 29 -7.83 2.14 -36.87
C ASP A 29 -6.96 2.29 -38.12
N SER A 30 -6.88 1.19 -38.86
CA SER A 30 -6.31 1.11 -40.20
C SER A 30 -6.98 2.11 -41.12
N TYR A 31 -6.19 2.98 -41.75
CA TYR A 31 -6.66 3.90 -42.77
C TYR A 31 -7.32 3.13 -43.92
N ASP A 32 -8.54 3.56 -44.27
CA ASP A 32 -9.33 3.07 -45.39
C ASP A 32 -8.54 3.15 -46.71
N GLU A 33 -8.65 2.08 -47.50
CA GLU A 33 -8.17 1.98 -48.87
C GLU A 33 -8.74 3.11 -49.75
N LEU A 34 -7.86 3.90 -50.37
CA LEU A 34 -8.26 4.80 -51.45
C LEU A 34 -8.47 4.00 -52.74
N PRO A 35 -9.46 4.37 -53.57
CA PRO A 35 -9.80 3.63 -54.77
C PRO A 35 -8.72 3.77 -55.85
N ASN A 36 -8.43 2.65 -56.49
CA ASN A 36 -7.71 2.58 -57.77
C ASN A 36 -8.32 3.57 -58.78
N ALA A 37 -7.52 4.53 -59.22
CA ALA A 37 -7.77 5.31 -60.43
C ALA A 37 -6.54 5.22 -61.34
N GLU A 38 -6.80 4.72 -62.54
CA GLU A 38 -5.89 4.54 -63.66
C GLU A 38 -5.21 5.83 -64.13
N HIS A 39 -3.95 5.64 -64.52
CA HIS A 39 -3.22 6.22 -65.66
C HIS A 39 -3.51 7.66 -66.13
N GLY A 40 -2.44 8.47 -66.08
CA GLY A 40 -2.36 9.77 -66.74
C GLY A 40 -0.93 10.32 -66.77
N ASP A 41 -0.06 9.65 -67.51
CA ASP A 41 1.20 10.10 -68.16
C ASP A 41 1.63 11.57 -67.99
N ARG A 42 2.08 12.03 -66.82
CA ARG A 42 2.70 13.37 -66.70
C ARG A 42 3.74 13.49 -65.58
N ILE A 43 4.81 12.68 -65.58
CA ILE A 43 6.08 13.11 -64.96
C ILE A 43 7.23 12.75 -65.88
N GLU A 44 7.64 13.76 -66.64
CA GLU A 44 8.89 13.80 -67.38
C GLU A 44 10.09 13.86 -66.41
N LYS A 45 11.06 12.97 -66.67
CA LYS A 45 12.52 13.13 -66.51
C LYS A 45 13.04 13.75 -65.20
N ASN A 46 13.37 12.87 -64.26
CA ASN A 46 14.23 13.17 -63.11
C ASN A 46 15.67 12.67 -63.39
N PRO A 47 16.73 13.50 -63.29
CA PRO A 47 18.10 13.11 -63.67
C PRO A 47 18.81 12.21 -62.66
N PHE A 48 18.14 11.79 -61.59
CA PHE A 48 18.74 11.04 -60.48
C PHE A 48 18.69 9.51 -60.62
N PHE A 49 17.99 8.99 -61.64
CA PHE A 49 17.83 7.54 -61.85
C PHE A 49 18.27 7.10 -63.25
N GLU A 50 19.37 7.65 -63.78
CA GLU A 50 20.07 7.02 -64.88
C GLU A 50 20.80 5.77 -64.37
N LYS A 51 20.05 4.66 -64.37
CA LYS A 51 20.58 3.32 -64.17
C LYS A 51 21.48 3.02 -65.37
N THR A 52 22.79 3.15 -65.20
CA THR A 52 23.76 2.70 -66.20
C THR A 52 23.57 1.20 -66.42
N ARG A 53 22.93 0.86 -67.55
CA ARG A 53 22.93 -0.47 -68.13
C ARG A 53 24.39 -0.80 -68.46
N ASN A 54 25.04 -1.55 -67.57
CA ASN A 54 26.33 -2.14 -67.86
C ASN A 54 26.18 -3.14 -69.01
N LYS A 55 26.74 -2.77 -70.16
CA LYS A 55 26.96 -3.65 -71.30
C LYS A 55 27.81 -4.83 -70.83
N LYS A 56 27.37 -6.04 -71.20
CA LYS A 56 28.23 -7.23 -71.21
C LYS A 56 29.42 -6.94 -72.15
N ALA A 57 30.63 -6.97 -71.61
CA ALA A 57 31.88 -7.14 -72.34
C ALA A 57 32.55 -8.42 -71.83
N PRO A 58 33.25 -9.18 -72.69
CA PRO A 58 33.57 -10.58 -72.44
C PRO A 58 34.76 -10.69 -71.48
N LEU A 59 34.60 -11.46 -70.39
CA LEU A 59 35.73 -11.89 -69.59
C LEU A 59 36.17 -13.29 -70.01
N LYS A 60 37.31 -13.23 -70.70
CA LYS A 60 38.21 -14.26 -71.16
C LYS A 60 38.48 -15.33 -70.09
N ASN A 61 38.44 -16.57 -70.54
CA ASN A 61 38.93 -17.75 -69.85
C ASN A 61 40.46 -17.60 -69.59
N THR A 62 40.90 -17.62 -68.33
CA THR A 62 42.29 -17.95 -67.98
C THR A 62 42.30 -18.86 -66.75
N ASN A 63 42.66 -20.12 -66.99
CA ASN A 63 43.22 -20.97 -65.95
C ASN A 63 44.53 -20.31 -65.49
N SER A 64 44.65 -20.04 -64.19
CA SER A 64 45.94 -19.79 -63.56
C SER A 64 45.91 -20.25 -62.11
N THR A 65 46.18 -21.54 -61.93
CA THR A 65 46.80 -22.05 -60.72
C THR A 65 48.09 -21.28 -60.45
N LYS A 66 48.19 -20.53 -59.34
CA LYS A 66 49.49 -20.18 -58.74
C LYS A 66 49.34 -19.65 -57.30
N ASN A 67 49.81 -20.49 -56.39
CA ASN A 67 50.44 -20.23 -55.09
C ASN A 67 50.06 -18.99 -54.26
N THR A 68 49.39 -19.31 -53.17
CA THR A 68 49.52 -18.74 -51.82
C THR A 68 50.92 -18.22 -51.47
N GLY A 69 51.00 -17.09 -50.77
CA GLY A 69 52.24 -16.66 -50.11
C GLY A 69 52.07 -15.41 -49.24
N GLY A 70 51.92 -15.62 -47.93
CA GLY A 70 52.16 -14.59 -46.90
C GLY A 70 50.93 -13.84 -46.39
N HIS A 71 50.18 -13.13 -47.22
CA HIS A 71 49.29 -12.06 -46.73
C HIS A 71 48.02 -12.57 -46.01
N GLY A 72 47.46 -13.71 -46.43
CA GLY A 72 46.33 -14.34 -45.73
C GLY A 72 46.70 -14.89 -44.34
N VAL A 73 47.94 -15.36 -44.20
CA VAL A 73 48.48 -15.81 -42.91
C VAL A 73 48.72 -14.62 -41.98
N PHE A 74 49.18 -13.48 -42.52
CA PHE A 74 49.30 -12.23 -41.75
C PHE A 74 47.95 -11.69 -41.27
N ILE A 75 46.90 -11.73 -42.10
CA ILE A 75 45.54 -11.30 -41.69
C ILE A 75 44.97 -12.26 -40.62
N ALA A 76 45.16 -13.57 -40.79
CA ALA A 76 44.74 -14.56 -39.79
C ALA A 76 45.49 -14.38 -38.46
N LEU A 77 46.80 -14.13 -38.50
CA LEU A 77 47.61 -13.84 -37.31
C LEU A 77 47.17 -12.54 -36.62
N LEU A 78 46.85 -11.49 -37.39
CA LEU A 78 46.34 -10.24 -36.84
C LEU A 78 44.98 -10.46 -36.16
N PHE A 79 44.09 -11.25 -36.75
CA PHE A 79 42.79 -11.55 -36.18
C PHE A 79 42.91 -12.38 -34.89
N VAL A 80 43.82 -13.36 -34.85
CA VAL A 80 44.14 -14.12 -33.64
C VAL A 80 44.74 -13.22 -32.57
N LEU A 81 45.62 -12.29 -32.93
CA LEU A 81 46.19 -11.32 -31.99
C LEU A 81 45.12 -10.40 -31.39
N ILE A 82 44.15 -9.94 -32.20
CA ILE A 82 43.02 -9.15 -31.73
C ILE A 82 42.11 -9.97 -30.81
N MET A 83 41.86 -11.24 -31.12
CA MET A 83 41.07 -12.13 -30.24
C MET A 83 41.77 -12.38 -28.90
N VAL A 84 43.09 -12.60 -28.91
CA VAL A 84 43.89 -12.77 -27.70
C VAL A 84 43.89 -11.49 -26.88
N ALA A 85 44.12 -10.33 -27.50
CA ALA A 85 44.05 -9.04 -26.83
C ALA A 85 42.65 -8.79 -26.25
N GLY A 86 41.58 -9.07 -27.01
CA GLY A 86 40.20 -8.98 -26.56
C GLY A 86 39.93 -9.85 -25.34
N PHE A 87 40.37 -11.11 -25.37
CA PHE A 87 40.24 -12.04 -24.24
C PHE A 87 40.95 -11.52 -22.98
N PHE A 88 42.17 -10.97 -23.10
CA PHE A 88 42.88 -10.39 -21.96
C PHE A 88 42.20 -9.12 -21.42
N THR A 89 41.68 -8.24 -22.28
CA THR A 89 40.95 -7.04 -21.84
C THR A 89 39.65 -7.37 -21.11
N LEU A 90 38.90 -8.38 -21.55
CA LEU A 90 37.66 -8.83 -20.89
C LEU A 90 37.94 -9.40 -19.50
N ASN A 91 39.03 -10.14 -19.34
CA ASN A 91 39.43 -10.70 -18.04
C ASN A 91 39.96 -9.65 -17.07
N TYR A 92 40.51 -8.53 -17.55
CA TYR A 92 40.98 -7.44 -16.70
C TYR A 92 39.83 -6.76 -15.93
N PHE A 93 38.63 -6.72 -16.51
CA PHE A 93 37.42 -6.19 -15.85
C PHE A 93 36.66 -7.22 -15.00
N ALA A 94 37.12 -8.47 -14.91
CA ALA A 94 36.44 -9.53 -14.16
C ALA A 94 36.67 -9.47 -12.64
N SER A 95 37.43 -8.49 -12.14
CA SER A 95 37.72 -8.35 -10.71
C SER A 95 36.88 -7.23 -10.09
N ALA A 96 35.89 -7.59 -9.28
CA ALA A 96 35.17 -6.66 -8.42
C ALA A 96 35.79 -6.66 -7.02
N LYS A 97 36.42 -5.55 -6.62
CA LYS A 97 36.89 -5.36 -5.24
C LYS A 97 35.72 -4.80 -4.43
N VAL A 98 35.11 -5.65 -3.60
CA VAL A 98 34.04 -5.23 -2.67
C VAL A 98 34.71 -4.79 -1.37
N GLU A 99 34.79 -3.48 -1.18
CA GLU A 99 35.30 -2.88 0.06
C GLU A 99 34.11 -2.71 1.01
N ILE A 100 34.06 -3.57 2.02
CA ILE A 100 33.04 -3.51 3.07
C ILE A 100 33.66 -2.74 4.22
N GLU A 101 33.22 -1.50 4.43
CA GLU A 101 33.50 -0.76 5.66
C GLU A 101 32.36 -1.02 6.66
N PRO A 102 32.54 -1.90 7.65
CA PRO A 102 31.54 -2.09 8.68
C PRO A 102 31.47 -0.84 9.55
N THR A 103 30.33 -0.17 9.55
CA THR A 103 30.03 0.90 10.51
C THR A 103 29.82 0.27 11.89
N VAL A 104 30.83 0.32 12.74
CA VAL A 104 30.76 -0.17 14.12
C VAL A 104 30.30 0.97 15.03
N LEU A 105 29.05 0.91 15.49
CA LEU A 105 28.58 1.76 16.59
C LEU A 105 28.91 1.07 17.91
N SER A 106 29.83 1.67 18.68
CA SER A 106 30.11 1.25 20.05
C SER A 106 29.07 1.84 20.99
N ALA A 107 28.10 1.02 21.42
CA ALA A 107 27.17 1.39 22.49
C ALA A 107 27.76 0.97 23.84
N ASN A 108 27.86 1.92 24.79
CA ASN A 108 28.29 1.64 26.15
C ASN A 108 27.05 1.23 26.96
N ILE A 109 26.98 -0.04 27.38
CA ILE A 109 25.86 -0.57 28.17
C ILE A 109 26.26 -0.48 29.64
N ASP A 110 25.92 0.65 30.27
CA ASP A 110 26.06 0.85 31.72
C ASP A 110 24.74 0.48 32.41
N HIS A 111 24.53 -0.82 32.61
CA HIS A 111 23.32 -1.35 33.25
C HIS A 111 23.66 -2.50 34.19
N ASP A 112 23.05 -2.49 35.37
CA ASP A 112 23.12 -3.60 36.33
C ASP A 112 22.24 -4.76 35.88
N PHE A 113 22.86 -5.88 35.46
CA PHE A 113 22.14 -7.10 35.12
C PHE A 113 22.18 -8.09 36.29
N THR A 114 21.01 -8.47 36.81
CA THR A 114 20.91 -9.56 37.79
C THR A 114 20.68 -10.89 37.08
N ALA A 115 21.67 -11.78 37.12
CA ALA A 115 21.53 -13.14 36.59
C ALA A 115 20.58 -13.97 37.46
N LYS A 116 19.62 -14.68 36.84
CA LYS A 116 18.73 -15.65 37.50
C LYS A 116 18.87 -17.00 36.81
N LEU A 117 18.99 -18.08 37.58
CA LEU A 117 18.89 -19.44 37.03
C LEU A 117 17.46 -19.66 36.53
N LEU A 118 17.34 -19.99 35.25
CA LEU A 118 16.05 -20.18 34.56
C LEU A 118 15.43 -21.57 34.75
N ASN A 119 16.13 -22.50 35.43
CA ASN A 119 15.66 -23.87 35.60
C ASN A 119 15.63 -24.27 37.08
N GLU A 120 14.44 -24.52 37.64
CA GLU A 120 14.26 -25.37 38.83
C GLU A 120 14.29 -26.89 38.45
N GLY A 121 14.77 -27.24 37.26
CA GLY A 121 14.76 -28.62 36.77
C GLY A 121 15.80 -28.90 35.69
N GLY A 122 17.05 -29.14 36.11
CA GLY A 122 17.88 -30.21 35.57
C GLY A 122 18.52 -30.10 34.18
N ASP A 123 18.28 -29.08 33.36
CA ASP A 123 18.99 -28.96 32.07
C ASP A 123 20.16 -27.96 32.15
N THR A 124 21.38 -28.46 31.94
CA THR A 124 22.68 -27.79 32.15
C THR A 124 23.16 -26.98 30.94
N GLY A 125 22.25 -26.54 30.07
CA GLY A 125 22.56 -25.68 28.92
C GLY A 125 22.63 -24.20 29.30
N LEU A 126 23.63 -23.47 28.77
CA LEU A 126 23.66 -22.00 28.86
C LEU A 126 22.46 -21.42 28.11
N VAL A 127 21.51 -20.80 28.83
CA VAL A 127 20.34 -20.14 28.24
C VAL A 127 20.71 -18.70 27.90
N PHE A 128 20.73 -18.35 26.62
CA PHE A 128 20.89 -16.98 26.17
C PHE A 128 19.52 -16.34 25.92
N ASN A 129 19.33 -15.10 26.37
CA ASN A 129 18.15 -14.30 26.05
C ASN A 129 18.55 -13.14 25.13
N ARG A 130 17.86 -13.00 24.00
CA ARG A 130 18.08 -11.89 23.08
C ARG A 130 17.31 -10.67 23.62
N LEU A 131 18.02 -9.62 24.02
CA LEU A 131 17.39 -8.33 24.27
C LEU A 131 17.23 -7.59 22.94
N PRO A 132 16.00 -7.34 22.46
CA PRO A 132 15.80 -6.45 21.33
C PRO A 132 16.12 -5.03 21.78
N PHE A 133 17.08 -4.39 21.12
CA PHE A 133 17.30 -2.95 21.26
C PHE A 133 16.36 -2.24 20.28
N VAL A 134 15.59 -1.29 20.80
CA VAL A 134 14.75 -0.40 20.00
C VAL A 134 15.41 0.96 20.05
N GLU A 135 15.89 1.45 18.90
CA GLU A 135 16.39 2.81 18.76
C GLU A 135 15.23 3.68 18.25
N GLU A 136 14.84 4.68 19.05
CA GLU A 136 13.82 5.66 18.66
C GLU A 136 14.53 6.94 18.21
N LYS A 137 14.46 7.26 16.93
CA LYS A 137 14.93 8.55 16.40
C LYS A 137 13.74 9.49 16.24
N LEU A 138 13.84 10.70 16.82
CA LEU A 138 12.81 11.74 16.75
C LEU A 138 13.38 12.97 16.04
N LYS A 139 12.60 13.56 15.14
CA LYS A 139 12.92 14.85 14.51
C LYS A 139 11.69 15.74 14.51
N GLU A 140 11.86 16.96 15.01
CA GLU A 140 10.83 17.99 14.98
C GLU A 140 10.78 18.64 13.59
N VAL A 141 9.57 18.83 13.05
CA VAL A 141 9.36 19.48 11.75
C VAL A 141 8.43 20.68 11.93
N PRO A 142 8.82 21.88 11.49
CA PRO A 142 8.00 23.07 11.67
C PRO A 142 6.69 22.98 10.86
N ALA A 143 5.59 23.36 11.50
CA ALA A 143 4.27 23.41 10.87
C ALA A 143 4.03 24.78 10.24
N THR A 144 4.43 24.96 8.99
CA THR A 144 4.41 26.25 8.28
C THR A 144 3.17 26.47 7.42
N ILE A 145 2.39 25.43 7.13
CA ILE A 145 1.26 25.50 6.20
C ILE A 145 -0.06 25.48 6.98
N GLU A 146 -0.92 26.47 6.72
CA GLU A 146 -2.30 26.45 7.20
C GLU A 146 -3.15 25.47 6.38
N LYS A 147 -3.78 24.51 7.07
CA LYS A 147 -4.69 23.56 6.46
C LYS A 147 -6.02 23.55 7.22
N LYS A 148 -7.11 23.75 6.49
CA LYS A 148 -8.45 23.57 7.03
C LYS A 148 -8.73 22.07 7.18
N LEU A 149 -8.94 21.62 8.41
CA LEU A 149 -9.33 20.24 8.71
C LEU A 149 -10.81 20.18 9.09
N GLN A 150 -11.52 19.22 8.49
CA GLN A 150 -12.90 18.89 8.79
C GLN A 150 -12.98 17.39 9.04
N ILE A 151 -12.89 17.01 10.31
CA ILE A 151 -12.88 15.62 10.77
C ILE A 151 -14.16 15.39 11.57
N LYS A 152 -14.85 14.29 11.25
CA LYS A 152 -16.06 13.86 11.96
C LYS A 152 -15.67 12.99 13.14
N ALA A 153 -16.33 13.19 14.28
CA ALA A 153 -16.12 12.32 15.42
C ALA A 153 -16.62 10.91 15.09
N SER A 154 -15.91 9.88 15.58
CA SER A 154 -16.28 8.49 15.39
C SER A 154 -16.06 7.68 16.66
N GLY A 155 -16.81 6.61 16.82
CA GLY A 155 -16.72 5.74 17.99
C GLY A 155 -17.65 4.54 17.86
N LYS A 156 -17.82 3.79 18.94
CA LYS A 156 -18.72 2.63 18.97
C LYS A 156 -19.85 2.84 19.96
N VAL A 157 -21.04 2.41 19.56
CA VAL A 157 -22.22 2.36 20.42
C VAL A 157 -22.78 0.95 20.47
N LYS A 158 -23.45 0.60 21.55
CA LYS A 158 -24.22 -0.62 21.68
C LYS A 158 -25.70 -0.28 21.53
N ILE A 159 -26.35 -0.91 20.56
CA ILE A 159 -27.76 -0.73 20.24
C ILE A 159 -28.54 -1.88 20.86
N PHE A 160 -29.64 -1.58 21.55
CA PHE A 160 -30.49 -2.50 22.28
C PHE A 160 -31.89 -2.56 21.66
N ASN A 161 -32.47 -3.77 21.66
CA ASN A 161 -33.86 -4.02 21.28
C ASN A 161 -34.61 -4.64 22.47
N GLU A 162 -35.53 -3.86 23.04
CA GLU A 162 -36.47 -4.27 24.09
C GLU A 162 -37.92 -4.39 23.58
N TYR A 163 -38.13 -4.32 22.26
CA TYR A 163 -39.45 -4.24 21.66
C TYR A 163 -40.05 -5.60 21.34
N SER A 164 -39.35 -6.42 20.56
CA SER A 164 -39.84 -7.73 20.10
C SER A 164 -38.76 -8.81 20.14
N LYS A 165 -39.19 -10.07 20.02
CA LYS A 165 -38.31 -11.24 19.87
C LYS A 165 -37.72 -11.36 18.47
N ASP A 166 -38.17 -10.53 17.54
CA ASP A 166 -37.72 -10.53 16.16
C ASP A 166 -36.45 -9.69 15.99
N ASN A 167 -35.61 -10.10 15.05
CA ASN A 167 -34.42 -9.35 14.69
C ASN A 167 -34.80 -8.08 13.91
N GLN A 168 -34.23 -6.94 14.28
CA GLN A 168 -34.42 -5.68 13.58
C GLN A 168 -33.14 -5.29 12.85
N ARG A 169 -33.21 -5.22 11.52
CA ARG A 169 -32.11 -4.69 10.70
C ARG A 169 -32.13 -3.16 10.71
N LEU A 170 -30.98 -2.55 10.99
CA LEU A 170 -30.72 -1.12 10.80
C LEU A 170 -29.82 -0.96 9.58
N ILE A 171 -30.22 -0.08 8.66
CA ILE A 171 -29.51 0.16 7.42
C ILE A 171 -28.34 1.11 7.62
N LYS A 172 -27.32 1.02 6.77
CA LYS A 172 -26.23 2.02 6.75
C LYS A 172 -26.81 3.44 6.79
N ASN A 173 -26.17 4.33 7.55
CA ASN A 173 -26.55 5.71 7.77
C ASN A 173 -27.86 5.94 8.56
N THR A 174 -28.40 4.92 9.24
CA THR A 174 -29.47 5.11 10.23
C THR A 174 -29.05 6.16 11.25
N ARG A 175 -29.95 7.13 11.50
CA ARG A 175 -29.72 8.25 12.41
C ARG A 175 -29.90 7.81 13.86
N LEU A 176 -28.96 8.20 14.69
CA LEU A 176 -28.99 8.12 16.16
C LEU A 176 -28.92 9.56 16.68
N GLU A 177 -29.86 9.95 17.54
CA GLU A 177 -29.92 11.29 18.13
C GLU A 177 -29.50 11.19 19.60
N ASP A 178 -28.44 11.91 19.97
CA ASP A 178 -28.01 12.01 21.37
C ASP A 178 -29.09 12.69 22.21
N GLU A 179 -29.52 12.04 23.30
CA GLU A 179 -30.59 12.53 24.16
C GLU A 179 -30.23 13.85 24.87
N LYS A 180 -28.93 14.10 25.14
CA LYS A 180 -28.49 15.31 25.85
C LYS A 180 -28.28 16.49 24.91
N THR A 181 -27.63 16.25 23.78
CA THR A 181 -27.19 17.33 22.87
C THR A 181 -28.04 17.46 21.60
N HIS A 182 -28.95 16.52 21.34
CA HIS A 182 -29.75 16.41 20.12
C HIS A 182 -28.92 16.34 18.83
N LYS A 183 -27.61 16.03 18.94
CA LYS A 183 -26.73 15.86 17.80
C LYS A 183 -26.97 14.52 17.12
N ILE A 184 -26.85 14.54 15.81
CA ILE A 184 -27.08 13.36 14.98
C ILE A 184 -25.77 12.63 14.72
N TYR A 185 -25.80 11.33 14.95
CA TYR A 185 -24.79 10.37 14.58
C TYR A 185 -25.40 9.33 13.65
N ARG A 186 -24.56 8.64 12.89
CA ARG A 186 -24.99 7.66 11.90
C ARG A 186 -24.18 6.39 12.03
N ILE A 187 -24.84 5.25 11.86
CA ILE A 187 -24.14 3.97 11.80
C ILE A 187 -23.38 3.86 10.48
N ASP A 188 -22.12 3.43 10.54
CA ASP A 188 -21.24 3.32 9.38
C ASP A 188 -21.64 2.16 8.45
N GLN A 189 -22.13 1.07 9.03
CA GLN A 189 -22.52 -0.14 8.32
C GLN A 189 -23.91 -0.62 8.75
N SER A 190 -24.55 -1.44 7.90
CA SER A 190 -25.83 -2.05 8.27
C SER A 190 -25.59 -3.11 9.34
N VAL A 191 -26.38 -3.08 10.41
CA VAL A 191 -26.28 -4.03 11.52
C VAL A 191 -27.64 -4.68 11.76
N VAL A 192 -27.64 -5.91 12.26
CA VAL A 192 -28.87 -6.61 12.68
C VAL A 192 -28.88 -6.64 14.20
N VAL A 193 -29.83 -5.94 14.81
CA VAL A 193 -30.06 -5.95 16.26
C VAL A 193 -30.88 -7.20 16.58
N PRO A 194 -30.36 -8.15 17.38
CA PRO A 194 -31.12 -9.33 17.78
C PRO A 194 -32.39 -8.95 18.52
N GLY A 195 -33.42 -9.80 18.43
CA GLY A 195 -34.60 -9.69 19.28
C GLY A 195 -34.32 -9.93 20.77
N MET A 196 -35.21 -9.45 21.63
CA MET A 196 -35.16 -9.72 23.07
C MET A 196 -35.38 -11.22 23.35
N LYS A 197 -34.69 -11.74 24.38
CA LYS A 197 -34.81 -13.14 24.80
C LYS A 197 -35.39 -13.22 26.21
N VAL A 198 -36.08 -14.31 26.51
CA VAL A 198 -36.55 -14.60 27.87
C VAL A 198 -35.58 -15.60 28.50
N VAL A 199 -34.88 -15.18 29.55
CA VAL A 199 -33.96 -16.04 30.32
C VAL A 199 -34.44 -16.05 31.77
N ASN A 200 -34.76 -17.22 32.31
CA ASN A 200 -35.26 -17.38 33.68
C ASN A 200 -36.50 -16.51 33.99
N GLY A 201 -37.42 -16.40 33.03
CA GLY A 201 -38.63 -15.57 33.16
C GLY A 201 -38.40 -14.06 33.09
N LYS A 202 -37.16 -13.60 32.90
CA LYS A 202 -36.81 -12.19 32.72
C LYS A 202 -36.52 -11.87 31.26
N ASN A 203 -37.01 -10.71 30.82
CA ASN A 203 -36.73 -10.18 29.49
C ASN A 203 -35.32 -9.60 29.45
N VAL A 204 -34.47 -10.16 28.60
CA VAL A 204 -33.11 -9.68 28.33
C VAL A 204 -33.09 -9.03 26.94
N PRO A 205 -32.75 -7.74 26.84
CA PRO A 205 -32.66 -7.05 25.56
C PRO A 205 -31.64 -7.71 24.61
N GLY A 206 -32.00 -7.81 23.34
CA GLY A 206 -31.01 -8.14 22.31
C GLY A 206 -30.09 -6.94 22.10
N SER A 207 -28.80 -7.15 21.86
CA SER A 207 -27.87 -6.05 21.62
C SER A 207 -26.84 -6.34 20.54
N VAL A 208 -26.35 -5.28 19.90
CA VAL A 208 -25.28 -5.34 18.89
C VAL A 208 -24.40 -4.09 18.99
N GLU A 209 -23.11 -4.24 18.73
CA GLU A 209 -22.18 -3.12 18.66
C GLU A 209 -22.13 -2.58 17.23
N ALA A 210 -22.14 -1.25 17.10
CA ALA A 210 -22.09 -0.55 15.82
C ALA A 210 -21.06 0.58 15.87
N LEU A 211 -20.29 0.72 14.79
CA LEU A 211 -19.46 1.89 14.57
C LEU A 211 -20.35 3.05 14.12
N VAL A 212 -20.16 4.21 14.75
CA VAL A 212 -20.89 5.44 14.43
C VAL A 212 -19.96 6.58 14.09
N TYR A 213 -20.46 7.50 13.28
CA TYR A 213 -19.80 8.75 12.94
C TYR A 213 -20.78 9.93 13.05
N ALA A 214 -20.25 11.11 13.38
CA ALA A 214 -21.02 12.33 13.49
C ALA A 214 -21.60 12.78 12.13
N ASP A 215 -22.80 13.39 12.12
CA ASP A 215 -23.39 13.90 10.88
C ASP A 215 -22.53 15.03 10.28
N ALA A 216 -21.99 15.91 11.12
CA ALA A 216 -21.09 17.00 10.74
C ALA A 216 -19.71 16.91 11.43
N ALA A 217 -18.75 17.66 10.89
CA ALA A 217 -17.42 17.80 11.47
C ALA A 217 -17.41 18.89 12.55
N GLY A 218 -16.70 18.64 13.64
CA GLY A 218 -16.58 19.61 14.73
C GLY A 218 -16.30 18.99 16.09
N LYS A 219 -15.70 19.78 16.99
CA LYS A 219 -15.35 19.33 18.35
C LYS A 219 -16.59 19.09 19.21
N GLU A 220 -17.68 19.75 18.87
CA GLU A 220 -18.98 19.63 19.51
C GLU A 220 -19.59 18.23 19.35
N TYR A 221 -19.15 17.44 18.37
CA TYR A 221 -19.58 16.05 18.20
C TYR A 221 -18.72 15.04 18.98
N ASN A 222 -17.75 15.49 19.77
CA ASN A 222 -17.01 14.60 20.66
C ASN A 222 -17.81 14.33 21.93
N ILE A 223 -17.91 13.05 22.30
CA ILE A 223 -18.60 12.56 23.50
C ILE A 223 -17.59 11.73 24.30
N THR A 224 -17.17 12.27 25.44
CA THR A 224 -16.23 11.63 26.38
C THR A 224 -16.95 10.94 27.55
N GLU A 225 -18.14 11.38 27.89
CA GLU A 225 -18.97 10.82 28.95
C GLU A 225 -19.97 9.79 28.40
N PRO A 226 -20.53 8.90 29.24
CA PRO A 226 -21.62 8.04 28.84
C PRO A 226 -22.80 8.84 28.28
N ALA A 227 -23.22 8.46 27.07
CA ALA A 227 -24.36 9.07 26.38
C ALA A 227 -25.34 8.02 25.87
N ASP A 228 -26.61 8.40 25.91
CA ASP A 228 -27.74 7.63 25.42
C ASP A 228 -28.23 8.25 24.12
N PHE A 229 -28.66 7.41 23.19
CA PHE A 229 -29.15 7.80 21.89
C PHE A 229 -30.51 7.17 21.61
N THR A 230 -31.37 7.97 20.98
CA THR A 230 -32.63 7.53 20.40
C THR A 230 -32.47 7.29 18.91
N ILE A 231 -33.44 6.58 18.31
CA ILE A 231 -33.50 6.37 16.85
C ILE A 231 -34.68 7.18 16.32
N PRO A 232 -34.46 8.40 15.79
CA PRO A 232 -35.55 9.27 15.35
C PRO A 232 -36.42 8.66 14.25
N GLY A 233 -35.88 7.71 13.48
CA GLY A 233 -36.61 6.97 12.44
C GLY A 233 -37.76 6.11 12.98
N PHE A 234 -37.85 5.88 14.29
CA PHE A 234 -38.96 5.20 14.93
C PHE A 234 -39.97 6.15 15.59
N LYS A 235 -39.79 7.48 15.53
CA LYS A 235 -40.75 8.44 16.13
C LYS A 235 -42.17 8.16 15.61
N GLY A 236 -43.12 8.03 16.54
CA GLY A 236 -44.52 7.66 16.26
C GLY A 236 -44.83 6.15 16.34
N ASP A 237 -43.80 5.31 16.45
CA ASP A 237 -43.93 3.86 16.62
C ASP A 237 -43.56 3.45 18.06
N PRO A 238 -44.21 2.42 18.66
CA PRO A 238 -43.82 1.89 19.96
C PRO A 238 -42.33 1.49 20.08
N ARG A 239 -41.67 1.18 18.96
CA ARG A 239 -40.23 0.92 18.87
C ARG A 239 -39.38 2.09 19.37
N TYR A 240 -39.85 3.34 19.25
CA TYR A 240 -39.07 4.50 19.69
C TYR A 240 -38.72 4.47 21.18
N ALA A 241 -39.64 4.00 22.02
CA ALA A 241 -39.42 3.90 23.46
C ALA A 241 -38.61 2.64 23.87
N LYS A 242 -38.50 1.66 22.97
CA LYS A 242 -37.96 0.32 23.24
C LYS A 242 -36.66 -0.01 22.50
N PHE A 243 -36.25 0.83 21.55
CA PHE A 243 -34.93 0.81 20.95
C PHE A 243 -34.11 1.97 21.51
N LYS A 244 -32.96 1.64 22.08
CA LYS A 244 -32.01 2.60 22.63
C LYS A 244 -30.60 2.24 22.18
N ALA A 245 -29.72 3.23 22.05
CA ALA A 245 -28.30 2.98 21.89
C ALA A 245 -27.50 3.72 22.97
N MET A 246 -26.39 3.16 23.39
CA MET A 246 -25.54 3.73 24.45
C MET A 246 -24.08 3.64 24.05
N THR A 247 -23.28 4.62 24.46
CA THR A 247 -21.81 4.53 24.31
C THR A 247 -21.26 3.33 25.08
N ILE A 248 -20.27 2.65 24.52
CA ILE A 248 -19.59 1.54 25.21
C ILE A 248 -18.49 2.11 26.11
N PRO A 249 -18.38 1.68 27.39
CA PRO A 249 -17.26 2.07 28.25
C PRO A 249 -15.91 1.78 27.57
N GLY A 250 -15.06 2.81 27.47
CA GLY A 250 -13.76 2.72 26.79
C GLY A 250 -13.80 2.88 25.26
N SER A 251 -14.97 3.08 24.64
CA SER A 251 -15.11 3.42 23.22
C SER A 251 -15.84 4.74 23.03
N GLN A 252 -15.21 5.83 23.46
CA GLN A 252 -15.71 7.19 23.32
C GLN A 252 -15.86 7.60 21.85
N ILE A 253 -16.74 8.56 21.57
CA ILE A 253 -16.89 9.13 20.23
C ILE A 253 -15.99 10.37 20.17
N VAL A 254 -14.87 10.29 19.47
CA VAL A 254 -13.81 11.32 19.49
C VAL A 254 -13.25 11.57 18.09
N GLY A 255 -12.37 12.56 17.97
CA GLY A 255 -11.69 12.93 16.72
C GLY A 255 -12.43 13.97 15.88
N GLY A 256 -13.60 14.43 16.32
CA GLY A 256 -14.32 15.54 15.72
C GLY A 256 -13.53 16.83 15.80
N TYR A 257 -13.30 17.47 14.66
CA TYR A 257 -12.58 18.72 14.56
C TYR A 257 -13.04 19.51 13.33
N ASN A 258 -13.23 20.81 13.48
CA ASN A 258 -13.51 21.71 12.37
C ASN A 258 -12.79 23.03 12.63
N GLY A 259 -11.74 23.31 11.86
CA GLY A 259 -10.89 24.47 12.08
C GLY A 259 -9.66 24.49 11.19
N VAL A 260 -8.84 25.52 11.38
CA VAL A 260 -7.54 25.65 10.71
C VAL A 260 -6.47 25.14 11.67
N VAL A 261 -5.60 24.26 11.17
CA VAL A 261 -4.41 23.82 11.88
C VAL A 261 -3.18 24.08 11.03
N ASN A 262 -2.06 24.28 11.70
CA ASN A 262 -0.77 24.33 11.04
C ASN A 262 -0.26 22.90 10.87
N VAL A 263 0.09 22.54 9.64
CA VAL A 263 0.70 21.26 9.29
C VAL A 263 2.09 21.49 8.69
N PRO A 264 3.04 20.56 8.90
CA PRO A 264 4.29 20.55 8.15
C PRO A 264 4.05 20.40 6.65
N SER A 265 4.99 20.89 5.82
CA SER A 265 4.94 20.61 4.38
C SER A 265 5.25 19.15 4.09
N ASP A 266 4.59 18.57 3.08
CA ASP A 266 4.83 17.18 2.66
C ASP A 266 6.31 16.96 2.30
N GLU A 267 6.97 17.98 1.74
CA GLU A 267 8.41 17.97 1.47
C GLU A 267 9.25 17.90 2.75
N ALA A 268 8.94 18.72 3.76
CA ALA A 268 9.67 18.71 5.03
C ALA A 268 9.45 17.41 5.81
N VAL A 269 8.25 16.83 5.75
CA VAL A 269 7.97 15.50 6.32
C VAL A 269 8.79 14.43 5.60
N LYS A 270 8.88 14.47 4.28
CA LYS A 270 9.64 13.49 3.50
C LYS A 270 11.14 13.59 3.80
N VAL A 271 11.70 14.80 3.84
CA VAL A 271 13.11 15.02 4.20
C VAL A 271 13.39 14.51 5.62
N ALA A 272 12.50 14.80 6.59
CA ALA A 272 12.65 14.29 7.94
C ALA A 272 12.56 12.75 8.00
N GLN A 273 11.66 12.12 7.23
CA GLN A 273 11.57 10.67 7.15
C GLN A 273 12.82 10.03 6.54
N ASP A 274 13.44 10.68 5.54
CA ASP A 274 14.64 10.15 4.90
C ASP A 274 15.90 10.32 5.76
N GLU A 275 15.96 11.33 6.62
CA GLU A 275 17.05 11.49 7.61
C GLU A 275 16.94 10.54 8.82
N LEU A 276 15.73 10.06 9.13
CA LEU A 276 15.48 9.15 10.26
C LEU A 276 15.65 7.67 9.87
N LYS A 277 15.67 7.33 8.58
CA LYS A 277 16.00 5.99 8.08
C LYS A 277 17.49 5.68 8.25
#